data_AF-A0A967Z3D6-F1
#
_entry.id   AF-A0A967Z3D6-F1
#
_cell.length_a   1.000
_cell.length_b   1.000
_cell.length_c   1.000
_cell.angle_alpha   90.00
_cell.angle_beta   90.00
_cell.angle_gamma   90.00
#
_symmetry.space_group_name_H-M   'P 1'
#
loop_
_entity.id
_entity.type
_entity.pdbx_description
1 polymer ?
#
loop_
_entity_poly.entity_id
_entity_poly.type
_entity_poly.pdbx_seq_one_letter_code
_entity_poly.pdbx_strand_id
1 'polypeptide(L)'
;MKENKLRKTLAGGLVATIVMTVIIYLAPLLGMPGVDLPSMLGKFLTGLQARPYSAAWDLGLLVHFVLGVFVLPALYVFLFYPRVPGKARIKGLYFGLVVWVVSQIAVMPLMGTGVLSIYTRYPVLVLLETLIAHIVYGVVLGSIIGESMIPGATPVETSETKEEIGI
;
A
#
# COMPACT_ATOMS: atom_id res chain seq x y z
N MET A 1 4.14 2.60 -25.26
CA MET A 1 3.06 2.17 -24.32
C MET A 1 3.58 1.41 -23.09
N LYS A 2 4.44 0.38 -23.22
CA LYS A 2 4.97 -0.38 -22.06
C LYS A 2 5.82 0.45 -21.09
N GLU A 3 6.59 1.40 -21.60
CA GLU A 3 7.48 2.25 -20.80
C GLU A 3 6.71 3.19 -19.85
N ASN A 4 5.63 3.83 -20.34
CA ASN A 4 4.75 4.65 -19.52
C ASN A 4 4.04 3.84 -18.43
N LYS A 5 3.68 2.59 -18.73
CA LYS A 5 3.09 1.65 -17.79
C LYS A 5 4.07 1.32 -16.67
N LEU A 6 5.31 0.92 -16.98
CA LEU A 6 6.33 0.61 -15.99
C LEU A 6 6.65 1.84 -15.12
N ARG A 7 6.85 3.01 -15.73
CA ARG A 7 7.15 4.26 -15.00
C ARG A 7 6.05 4.63 -14.01
N LYS A 8 4.77 4.54 -14.42
CA LYS A 8 3.63 4.83 -13.53
C LYS A 8 3.49 3.80 -12.41
N THR A 9 3.74 2.52 -12.70
CA THR A 9 3.74 1.47 -11.67
C THR A 9 4.79 1.75 -10.59
N LEU A 10 6.02 2.04 -10.99
CA LEU A 10 7.12 2.33 -10.07
C LEU A 10 6.92 3.64 -9.31
N ALA A 11 6.49 4.70 -10.01
CA ALA A 11 6.20 5.98 -9.36
C ALA A 11 5.03 5.86 -8.36
N GLY A 12 3.97 5.15 -8.73
CA GLY A 12 2.84 4.87 -7.84
C GLY A 12 3.26 4.08 -6.61
N GLY A 13 4.07 3.04 -6.79
CA GLY A 13 4.65 2.26 -5.70
C GLY A 13 5.51 3.10 -4.76
N LEU A 14 6.42 3.90 -5.32
CA LEU A 14 7.30 4.78 -4.56
C LEU A 14 6.51 5.78 -3.72
N VAL A 15 5.58 6.52 -4.34
CA VAL A 15 4.80 7.54 -3.62
C VAL A 15 3.88 6.88 -2.58
N ALA A 16 3.22 5.77 -2.91
CA ALA A 16 2.39 5.04 -1.96
C ALA A 16 3.19 4.54 -0.75
N THR A 17 4.39 4.00 -0.98
CA THR A 17 5.27 3.52 0.08
C THR A 17 5.76 4.66 0.97
N ILE A 18 6.15 5.79 0.39
CA ILE A 18 6.57 6.97 1.15
C ILE A 18 5.41 7.48 2.02
N VAL A 19 4.22 7.66 1.45
CA VAL A 19 3.05 8.14 2.19
C VAL A 19 2.69 7.19 3.33
N MET A 20 2.64 5.89 3.05
CA MET A 20 2.38 4.87 4.08
C MET A 20 3.41 4.93 5.20
N THR A 21 4.69 5.02 4.84
CA THR A 21 5.80 5.07 5.80
C THR A 21 5.69 6.31 6.68
N VAL A 22 5.43 7.48 6.09
CA VAL A 22 5.19 8.73 6.85
C VAL A 22 4.03 8.56 7.82
N ILE A 23 2.91 7.96 7.40
CA ILE A 23 1.76 7.73 8.27
C ILE A 23 2.12 6.86 9.48
N ILE A 24 2.87 5.78 9.28
CA ILE A 24 3.29 4.89 10.36
C ILE A 24 4.17 5.65 11.37
N TYR A 25 5.12 6.45 10.89
CA TYR A 25 5.99 7.23 11.78
C TYR A 25 5.27 8.39 12.49
N LEU A 26 4.18 8.92 11.91
CA LEU A 26 3.33 9.92 12.55
C LEU A 26 2.26 9.31 13.47
N ALA A 27 1.96 8.01 13.35
CA ALA A 27 0.90 7.35 14.10
C ALA A 27 1.03 7.50 15.63
N PRO A 28 2.22 7.45 16.24
CA PRO A 28 2.38 7.72 17.68
C PRO A 28 1.89 9.09 18.13
N LEU A 29 2.01 10.11 17.27
CA LEU A 29 1.52 11.47 17.57
C LEU A 29 -0.01 11.53 17.64
N LEU A 30 -0.69 10.54 17.06
CA LEU A 30 -2.15 10.38 17.07
C LEU A 30 -2.62 9.40 18.16
N GLY A 31 -1.73 8.98 19.08
CA GLY A 31 -2.03 8.05 20.16
C GLY A 31 -2.01 6.58 19.76
N MET A 32 -1.51 6.24 18.56
CA MET A 32 -1.30 4.85 18.15
C MET A 32 -0.01 4.26 18.75
N PRO A 33 0.12 2.92 18.84
CA PRO A 33 1.28 2.26 19.42
C PRO A 33 2.60 2.55 18.71
N GLY A 34 2.57 2.78 17.39
CA GLY A 34 3.75 2.95 16.56
C GLY A 34 4.40 1.62 16.24
N VAL A 35 4.16 1.12 15.04
CA VAL A 35 4.80 -0.10 14.53
C VAL A 35 6.19 0.23 13.98
N ASP A 36 7.24 -0.23 14.65
CA ASP A 36 8.62 -0.18 14.13
C ASP A 36 8.83 -1.26 13.07
N LEU A 37 8.26 -1.00 11.89
CA LEU A 37 8.25 -1.94 10.78
C LEU A 37 9.66 -2.35 10.34
N PRO A 38 10.65 -1.43 10.20
CA PRO A 38 12.00 -1.81 9.81
C PRO A 38 12.70 -2.67 10.86
N SER A 39 12.51 -2.40 12.16
CA SER A 39 13.03 -3.29 13.21
C SER A 39 12.43 -4.68 13.11
N MET A 40 11.11 -4.78 12.94
CA MET A 40 10.47 -6.09 12.89
C MET A 40 10.89 -6.90 11.64
N LEU A 41 10.95 -6.27 10.47
CA LEU A 41 11.42 -6.91 9.23
C LEU A 41 12.90 -7.26 9.32
N GLY A 42 13.73 -6.35 9.83
CA GLY A 42 15.16 -6.56 10.01
C GLY A 42 15.46 -7.74 10.92
N LYS A 43 14.76 -7.81 12.06
CA LYS A 43 14.86 -8.94 12.99
C LYS A 43 14.40 -10.25 12.35
N PHE A 44 13.30 -10.23 11.61
CA PHE A 44 12.80 -11.41 10.91
C PHE A 44 13.81 -11.94 9.87
N LEU A 45 14.42 -11.05 9.08
CA LEU A 45 15.34 -11.42 8.01
C LEU A 45 16.71 -11.89 8.51
N THR A 46 17.19 -11.31 9.61
CA THR A 46 18.58 -11.53 10.08
C THR A 46 18.65 -12.41 11.32
N GLY A 47 17.56 -12.56 12.08
CA GLY A 47 17.56 -13.16 13.42
C GLY A 47 18.21 -12.26 14.48
N LEU A 48 18.72 -11.08 14.11
CA LEU A 48 19.43 -10.17 15.00
C LEU A 48 18.51 -9.10 15.55
N GLN A 49 18.89 -8.51 16.68
CA GLN A 49 18.19 -7.34 17.19
C GLN A 49 18.40 -6.15 16.24
N ALA A 50 17.35 -5.75 15.53
CA ALA A 50 17.35 -4.57 14.67
C ALA A 50 16.98 -3.33 15.49
N ARG A 51 17.96 -2.51 15.85
CA ARG A 51 17.75 -1.19 16.48
C ARG A 51 17.78 -0.13 15.38
N PRO A 52 17.10 1.02 15.54
CA PRO A 52 17.21 2.12 14.58
C PRO A 52 18.66 2.40 14.19
N TYR A 53 18.91 2.55 12.90
CA TYR A 53 20.24 2.77 12.30
C TYR A 53 21.23 1.60 12.38
N SER A 54 20.78 0.38 12.71
CA SER A 54 21.60 -0.82 12.56
C SER A 54 21.48 -1.41 11.16
N ALA A 55 22.48 -2.18 10.70
CA ALA A 55 22.44 -2.83 9.40
C ALA A 55 21.20 -3.74 9.21
N ALA A 56 20.74 -4.40 10.28
CA ALA A 56 19.52 -5.20 10.24
C ALA A 56 18.27 -4.33 10.06
N TRP A 57 18.22 -3.16 10.72
CA TRP A 57 17.13 -2.20 10.57
C TRP A 57 17.10 -1.59 9.16
N ASP A 58 18.26 -1.19 8.63
CA ASP A 58 18.39 -0.69 7.26
C ASP A 58 17.95 -1.73 6.23
N LEU A 59 18.29 -3.01 6.45
CA LEU A 59 17.82 -4.11 5.61
C LEU A 59 16.30 -4.28 5.68
N GLY A 60 15.71 -4.16 6.87
CA GLY A 60 14.26 -4.18 7.03
C GLY A 60 13.57 -3.04 6.28
N LEU A 61 14.13 -1.83 6.37
CA LEU A 61 13.64 -0.67 5.61
C LEU A 61 13.78 -0.89 4.11
N LEU A 62 14.92 -1.40 3.65
CA LEU A 62 15.16 -1.72 2.24
C LEU A 62 14.12 -2.72 1.73
N VAL A 63 13.85 -3.80 2.46
CA VAL A 63 12.87 -4.81 2.06
C VAL A 63 11.45 -4.23 2.03
N HIS A 64 11.08 -3.38 2.99
CA HIS A 64 9.80 -2.67 2.95
C HIS A 64 9.65 -1.85 1.66
N PHE A 65 10.68 -1.09 1.30
CA PHE A 65 10.68 -0.34 0.04
C PHE A 65 10.70 -1.24 -1.18
N VAL A 66 11.43 -2.35 -1.18
CA VAL A 66 11.43 -3.29 -2.31
C VAL A 66 10.03 -3.86 -2.54
N LEU A 67 9.35 -4.27 -1.46
CA LEU A 67 8.00 -4.80 -1.52
C LEU A 67 6.99 -3.74 -1.97
N GLY A 68 7.04 -2.54 -1.38
CA GLY A 68 6.11 -1.45 -1.68
C GLY A 68 6.33 -0.77 -3.03
N VAL A 69 7.55 -0.75 -3.56
CA VAL A 69 7.86 -0.06 -4.83
C VAL A 69 7.82 -1.00 -6.04
N PHE A 70 8.23 -2.26 -5.88
CA PHE A 70 8.36 -3.18 -7.00
C PHE A 70 7.33 -4.30 -6.96
N VAL A 71 7.27 -5.05 -5.85
CA VAL A 71 6.51 -6.30 -5.79
C VAL A 71 5.00 -6.03 -5.75
N LEU A 72 4.51 -5.28 -4.77
CA LEU A 72 3.09 -5.01 -4.60
C LEU A 72 2.50 -4.21 -5.77
N PRO A 73 3.16 -3.18 -6.33
CA PRO A 73 2.67 -2.48 -7.52
C PRO A 73 2.60 -3.39 -8.76
N ALA A 74 3.57 -4.29 -8.93
CA ALA A 74 3.52 -5.26 -10.02
C ALA A 74 2.33 -6.23 -9.84
N LEU A 75 2.13 -6.77 -8.64
CA LEU A 75 0.97 -7.61 -8.32
C LEU A 75 -0.34 -6.86 -8.56
N TYR A 76 -0.43 -5.61 -8.12
CA TYR A 76 -1.59 -4.76 -8.37
C TYR A 76 -1.88 -4.65 -9.87
N VAL A 77 -0.89 -4.26 -10.68
CA VAL A 77 -1.09 -3.97 -12.10
C VAL A 77 -1.35 -5.21 -12.95
N PHE A 78 -0.58 -6.28 -12.74
CA PHE A 78 -0.57 -7.43 -13.64
C PHE A 78 -1.55 -8.52 -13.22
N LEU A 79 -1.79 -8.67 -11.91
CA LEU A 79 -2.65 -9.72 -11.38
C LEU A 79 -4.00 -9.17 -10.93
N PHE A 80 -4.02 -8.12 -10.13
CA PHE A 80 -5.24 -7.66 -9.44
C PHE A 80 -6.12 -6.77 -10.32
N TYR A 81 -5.54 -5.71 -10.90
CA TYR A 81 -6.23 -4.66 -11.63
C TYR A 81 -7.13 -5.16 -12.79
N PRO A 82 -6.72 -6.16 -13.60
CA PRO A 82 -7.56 -6.67 -14.69
C PRO A 82 -8.78 -7.46 -14.22
N ARG A 83 -8.77 -8.00 -13.00
CA ARG A 83 -9.80 -8.94 -12.49
C ARG A 83 -10.86 -8.28 -11.62
N VAL A 84 -10.58 -7.09 -11.11
CA VAL A 84 -11.46 -6.40 -10.15
C VAL A 84 -12.18 -5.25 -10.86
N PRO A 85 -13.51 -5.13 -10.75
CA PRO A 85 -14.27 -4.04 -11.35
C PRO A 85 -14.09 -2.72 -10.59
N GLY A 86 -14.50 -1.61 -11.20
CA GLY A 86 -14.53 -0.28 -10.59
C GLY A 86 -13.41 0.67 -11.05
N LYS A 87 -13.45 1.90 -10.54
CA LYS A 87 -12.47 2.97 -10.83
C LYS A 87 -11.11 2.63 -10.21
N ALA A 88 -10.02 3.16 -10.77
CA ALA A 88 -8.66 2.84 -10.33
C ALA A 88 -8.45 3.04 -8.81
N ARG A 89 -9.02 4.11 -8.24
CA ARG A 89 -8.99 4.37 -6.78
C ARG A 89 -9.69 3.30 -5.95
N ILE A 90 -10.86 2.84 -6.40
CA ILE A 90 -11.64 1.81 -5.72
C ILE A 90 -10.94 0.45 -5.81
N LYS A 91 -10.37 0.12 -6.97
CA LYS A 91 -9.50 -1.06 -7.11
C LYS A 91 -8.29 -0.98 -6.18
N GLY A 92 -7.70 0.21 -6.05
CA GLY A 92 -6.61 0.49 -5.10
C GLY A 92 -7.01 0.22 -3.65
N LEU A 93 -8.18 0.70 -3.22
CA LEU A 93 -8.75 0.40 -1.90
C LEU A 93 -8.88 -1.12 -1.66
N TYR A 94 -9.50 -1.85 -2.58
CA TYR A 94 -9.62 -3.30 -2.45
C TYR A 94 -8.27 -4.01 -2.40
N PHE A 95 -7.31 -3.55 -3.19
CA PHE A 95 -5.96 -4.10 -3.15
C PHE A 95 -5.29 -3.84 -1.80
N GLY A 96 -5.39 -2.62 -1.27
CA GLY A 96 -4.89 -2.27 0.07
C GLY A 96 -5.48 -3.17 1.16
N LEU A 97 -6.79 -3.43 1.11
CA LEU A 97 -7.46 -4.37 2.02
C LEU A 97 -6.92 -5.80 1.90
N VAL A 98 -6.72 -6.30 0.68
CA VAL A 98 -6.15 -7.63 0.45
C VAL A 98 -4.73 -7.73 0.99
N VAL A 99 -3.88 -6.73 0.71
CA VAL A 99 -2.51 -6.69 1.25
C VAL A 99 -2.53 -6.63 2.77
N TRP A 100 -3.43 -5.84 3.37
CA TRP A 100 -3.59 -5.77 4.81
C TRP A 100 -4.01 -7.13 5.41
N VAL A 101 -4.99 -7.81 4.82
CA VAL A 101 -5.40 -9.15 5.27
C VAL A 101 -4.20 -10.10 5.23
N VAL A 102 -3.49 -10.15 4.11
CA VAL A 102 -2.28 -10.98 3.96
C VAL A 102 -1.22 -10.61 5.00
N SER A 103 -1.03 -9.31 5.26
CA SER A 103 -0.12 -8.83 6.29
C SER A 103 -0.50 -9.38 7.67
N GLN A 104 -1.77 -9.27 8.07
CA GLN A 104 -2.22 -9.67 9.39
C GLN A 104 -2.30 -11.20 9.61
N ILE A 105 -2.56 -11.99 8.57
CA ILE A 105 -2.73 -13.44 8.70
C ILE A 105 -1.47 -14.24 8.35
N ALA A 106 -0.52 -13.66 7.62
CA ALA A 106 0.70 -14.34 7.21
C ALA A 106 1.95 -13.61 7.68
N VAL A 107 2.09 -12.33 7.37
CA VAL A 107 3.34 -11.58 7.64
C VAL A 107 3.54 -11.34 9.14
N MET A 108 2.50 -10.87 9.85
CA MET A 108 2.54 -10.61 11.29
C MET A 108 2.83 -11.86 12.13
N PRO A 109 2.21 -13.04 11.86
CA PRO A 109 2.63 -14.30 12.47
C PRO A 109 4.08 -14.67 12.24
N LEU A 110 4.57 -14.53 11.00
CA LEU A 110 5.97 -14.81 10.66
C LEU A 110 6.94 -13.89 11.41
N MET A 111 6.52 -12.66 11.71
CA MET A 111 7.26 -11.69 12.52
C MET A 111 7.10 -11.91 14.03
N GLY A 112 6.39 -12.96 14.46
CA GLY A 112 6.23 -13.33 15.86
C GLY A 112 5.15 -12.58 16.63
N THR A 113 4.28 -11.83 15.93
CA THR A 113 3.21 -11.03 16.57
C THR A 113 1.84 -11.70 16.57
N GLY A 114 1.74 -12.91 16.02
CA GLY A 114 0.52 -13.69 15.96
C GLY A 114 -0.46 -13.22 14.87
N VAL A 115 -1.52 -14.00 14.66
CA VAL A 115 -2.58 -13.68 13.70
C VAL A 115 -3.35 -12.46 14.19
N LEU A 116 -3.60 -11.49 13.31
CA LEU A 116 -4.21 -10.19 13.66
C LEU A 116 -3.41 -9.42 14.75
N SER A 117 -2.10 -9.64 14.83
CA SER A 117 -1.21 -8.96 15.78
C SER A 117 -1.58 -9.19 17.27
N ILE A 118 -2.20 -10.33 17.59
CA ILE A 118 -2.76 -10.62 18.92
C ILE A 118 -1.71 -10.69 20.05
N TYR A 119 -0.43 -10.89 19.73
CA TYR A 119 0.67 -10.91 20.70
C TYR A 119 1.33 -9.55 20.91
N THR A 120 0.88 -8.50 20.21
CA THR A 120 1.36 -7.14 20.47
C THR A 120 0.75 -6.59 21.76
N ARG A 121 1.36 -5.54 22.32
CA ARG A 121 0.89 -4.89 23.55
C ARG A 121 -0.52 -4.30 23.42
N TYR A 122 -0.87 -3.81 22.22
CA TYR A 122 -2.15 -3.17 21.93
C TYR A 122 -2.74 -3.70 20.61
N PRO A 123 -3.26 -4.95 20.57
CA PRO A 123 -3.62 -5.63 19.32
C PRO A 123 -4.59 -4.86 18.45
N VAL A 124 -5.67 -4.33 19.04
CA VAL A 124 -6.70 -3.58 18.30
C VAL A 124 -6.12 -2.31 17.68
N LEU A 125 -5.26 -1.59 18.40
CA LEU A 125 -4.67 -0.36 17.88
C LEU A 125 -3.66 -0.63 16.77
N VAL A 126 -2.83 -1.68 16.90
CA VAL A 126 -1.92 -2.12 15.82
C VAL A 126 -2.70 -2.55 14.59
N LEU A 127 -3.82 -3.26 14.78
CA LEU A 127 -4.70 -3.70 13.71
C LEU A 127 -5.26 -2.50 12.94
N LEU A 128 -5.73 -1.46 13.63
CA LEU A 128 -6.24 -0.23 13.03
C LEU A 128 -5.13 0.62 12.37
N GLU A 129 -4.00 0.78 13.05
CA GLU A 129 -2.83 1.52 12.54
C GLU A 129 -2.39 0.95 11.19
N THR A 130 -2.20 -0.37 11.13
CA THR A 130 -1.79 -1.05 9.90
C THR A 130 -2.90 -1.06 8.85
N LEU A 131 -4.18 -1.11 9.22
CA LEU A 131 -5.30 -1.03 8.27
C LEU A 131 -5.30 0.31 7.54
N ILE A 132 -5.17 1.41 8.30
CA ILE A 132 -5.11 2.77 7.75
C ILE A 132 -3.93 2.88 6.79
N ALA A 133 -2.75 2.42 7.20
CA ALA A 133 -1.53 2.48 6.40
C ALA A 133 -1.70 1.77 5.04
N HIS A 134 -2.29 0.55 5.03
CA HIS A 134 -2.48 -0.23 3.81
C HIS A 134 -3.62 0.28 2.91
N ILE A 135 -4.72 0.79 3.50
CA ILE A 135 -5.77 1.45 2.73
C ILE A 135 -5.19 2.66 1.99
N VAL A 136 -4.43 3.51 2.70
CA VAL A 136 -3.81 4.69 2.10
C VAL A 136 -2.82 4.28 1.02
N TYR A 137 -1.96 3.29 1.28
CA TYR A 137 -1.06 2.73 0.26
C TYR A 137 -1.82 2.34 -1.01
N GLY A 138 -2.88 1.54 -0.88
CA GLY A 138 -3.68 1.05 -2.00
C GLY A 138 -4.36 2.18 -2.77
N VAL A 139 -4.98 3.13 -2.07
CA VAL A 139 -5.66 4.28 -2.69
C VAL A 139 -4.68 5.19 -3.42
N VAL A 140 -3.51 5.49 -2.83
CA VAL A 140 -2.47 6.31 -3.48
C VAL A 140 -1.93 5.61 -4.72
N LEU A 141 -1.62 4.32 -4.62
CA LEU A 141 -1.16 3.50 -5.73
C LEU A 141 -2.16 3.50 -6.90
N GLY A 142 -3.44 3.21 -6.61
CA GLY A 142 -4.51 3.20 -7.60
C GLY A 142 -4.75 4.58 -8.23
N SER A 143 -4.61 5.66 -7.45
CA SER A 143 -4.75 7.04 -7.95
C SER A 143 -3.66 7.41 -8.96
N ILE A 144 -2.40 7.07 -8.66
CA ILE A 144 -1.25 7.45 -9.51
C ILE A 144 -1.18 6.62 -10.78
N ILE A 145 -1.45 5.32 -10.67
CA ILE A 145 -1.52 4.45 -11.86
C ILE A 145 -2.65 4.91 -12.77
N GLY A 146 -3.80 5.27 -12.18
CA GLY A 146 -4.93 5.91 -12.84
C GLY A 146 -5.58 5.05 -13.93
N GLU A 147 -6.68 5.55 -14.48
CA GLU A 147 -7.41 4.89 -15.58
C GLU A 147 -6.63 4.89 -16.91
N SER A 148 -5.56 5.70 -17.01
CA SER A 148 -4.68 5.83 -18.18
C SER A 148 -3.90 4.57 -18.58
N MET A 149 -4.07 3.47 -17.84
CA MET A 149 -3.66 2.11 -18.24
C MET A 149 -4.68 1.38 -19.10
N ILE A 150 -5.84 2.01 -19.36
CA ILE A 150 -6.91 1.52 -20.23
C ILE A 150 -6.88 2.36 -21.52
N PRO A 151 -6.26 1.89 -22.62
CA PRO A 151 -6.73 2.26 -23.95
C PRO A 151 -8.18 1.79 -24.05
N GLY A 152 -9.15 2.72 -24.07
CA GLY A 152 -10.57 2.41 -24.25
C GLY A 152 -11.49 2.60 -23.05
N ALA A 153 -11.05 3.25 -21.95
CA ALA A 153 -12.02 3.90 -21.08
C ALA A 153 -12.58 5.08 -21.89
N THR A 154 -13.71 4.85 -22.56
CA THR A 154 -14.48 5.94 -23.13
C THR A 154 -14.64 6.99 -22.03
N PRO A 155 -14.36 8.27 -22.31
CA PRO A 155 -14.93 9.34 -21.51
C PRO A 155 -16.41 8.99 -21.37
N VAL A 156 -16.94 8.97 -20.16
CA VAL A 156 -18.39 9.10 -20.01
C VAL A 156 -18.66 10.48 -20.58
N GLU A 157 -19.02 10.50 -21.87
CA GLU A 157 -19.54 11.66 -22.54
C GLU A 157 -20.73 12.06 -21.68
N THR A 158 -20.60 13.19 -21.00
CA THR A 158 -21.73 13.84 -20.36
C THR A 158 -22.55 14.40 -21.50
N SER A 159 -23.29 13.51 -22.17
CA SER A 159 -24.34 13.85 -23.10
C SER A 159 -25.50 14.40 -22.29
N GLU A 160 -25.39 15.64 -21.84
CA GLU A 160 -26.51 16.49 -21.46
C GLU A 160 -25.95 17.88 -21.11
N THR A 161 -26.61 18.92 -21.61
CA THR A 161 -26.36 20.37 -21.36
C THR A 161 -25.54 21.18 -22.37
N LYS A 162 -25.61 20.90 -23.69
CA LYS A 162 -25.36 21.96 -24.71
C LYS A 162 -26.37 22.02 -25.87
N GLU A 163 -27.51 21.34 -25.76
CA GLU A 163 -28.65 21.55 -26.68
C GLU A 163 -29.70 22.53 -26.12
N GLU A 164 -29.57 23.00 -24.88
CA GLU A 164 -30.58 23.86 -24.23
C GLU A 164 -30.25 25.36 -24.20
N ILE A 165 -29.27 25.81 -24.99
CA ILE A 165 -29.07 27.24 -25.25
C ILE A 165 -28.86 27.47 -26.74
N GLY A 166 -29.97 27.27 -27.46
CA GLY A 166 -30.26 28.08 -28.64
C GLY A 166 -30.66 29.49 -28.20
N ILE A 167 -29.68 30.27 -27.75
CA ILE A 167 -29.60 31.74 -27.83
C ILE A 167 -28.12 32.09 -28.01
#